data_AF-A0A5B1QBY8-F1
#
_entry.id   AF-A0A5B1QBY8-F1
#
_cell.length_a   1.000
_cell.length_b   1.000
_cell.length_c   1.000
_cell.angle_alpha   90.00
_cell.angle_beta   90.00
_cell.angle_gamma   90.00
#
_symmetry.space_group_name_H-M   'P 1'
#
loop_
_entity.id
_entity.type
_entity.pdbx_description
1 polymer ?
#
loop_
_entity_poly.entity_id
_entity_poly.type
_entity_poly.pdbx_seq_one_letter_code
_entity_poly.pdbx_strand_id
1 'polypeptide(L)'
;MFLVGIIPGPTEPSLEQINHLIAPLVDDLLQFYAPGVHYSQTIKYAQGRDVRLALVPVISDLPAIRQLIGFASHTSLTFCVFCPLNLRDISNIDYDSWGRRSSVEHKMHALKWRDAQTEKEREEITAKFGVRWSELLRLPYWDPIEFVTVDTMHGLFLGNLQHHCRMVWGMDIKFNDGDGSTSDPLGSTLMSSLDVQKAFVVIRKAPREAVQALKFKTLRLLAQERGLRRVHDGLADSTQRLVHPDPERFAIARRTNSERKKNRVLGRTRLNEIWSDMERTTIPSWLSAVPARIGEAKSGTVTADQWRTFCTIHLVVTMVRLWGIATEHSVSERERSMLDNFMHLIAATKLASMRTMTQARVQDFKDHMLRYLQGLLDLFPGIPLTPNLHNTMHLVDIFPRFGPSHGWRCWAFERW
;
A
#
# COMPACT_ATOMS: atom_id res chain seq x y z
N MET A 1 13.33 -27.01 -4.13
CA MET A 1 12.79 -25.96 -5.01
C MET A 1 12.62 -26.58 -6.39
N PHE A 2 11.42 -26.51 -6.97
CA PHE A 2 11.13 -27.00 -8.32
C PHE A 2 10.84 -25.79 -9.20
N LEU A 3 11.58 -25.63 -10.29
CA LEU A 3 11.39 -24.53 -11.24
C LEU A 3 10.41 -25.01 -12.31
N VAL A 4 9.21 -24.42 -12.32
CA VAL A 4 8.16 -24.77 -13.28
C VAL A 4 8.34 -24.05 -14.61
N GLY A 5 8.85 -22.83 -14.59
CA GLY A 5 9.02 -22.03 -15.79
C GLY A 5 9.75 -20.73 -15.51
N ILE A 6 10.29 -20.13 -16.58
CA ILE A 6 10.91 -18.81 -16.57
C ILE A 6 10.17 -17.98 -17.62
N ILE A 7 9.69 -16.80 -17.22
CA ILE A 7 9.08 -15.85 -18.13
C ILE A 7 10.19 -14.89 -18.57
N PRO A 8 10.61 -14.91 -19.85
CA PRO A 8 11.71 -14.06 -20.31
C PRO A 8 11.28 -12.59 -20.30
N GLY A 9 12.18 -11.70 -19.86
CA GLY A 9 12.03 -10.24 -20.04
C GLY A 9 12.22 -9.81 -21.51
N PRO A 10 12.14 -8.51 -21.82
CA PRO A 10 12.15 -7.37 -20.90
C PRO A 10 10.76 -6.89 -20.46
N THR A 11 9.69 -7.37 -21.09
CA THR A 11 8.31 -6.97 -20.79
C THR A 11 7.54 -8.12 -20.17
N GLU A 12 6.80 -7.83 -19.11
CA GLU A 12 5.87 -8.77 -18.52
C GLU A 12 4.83 -9.23 -19.55
N PRO A 13 4.38 -10.50 -19.49
CA PRO A 13 3.33 -10.99 -20.36
C PRO A 13 2.08 -10.14 -20.15
N SER A 14 1.24 -10.05 -21.18
CA SER A 14 -0.08 -9.47 -21.00
C SER A 14 -0.88 -10.27 -19.96
N LEU A 15 -1.93 -9.62 -19.49
CA LEU A 15 -2.90 -10.17 -18.58
C LEU A 15 -3.57 -11.46 -19.10
N GLU A 16 -3.64 -11.66 -20.41
CA GLU A 16 -4.17 -12.88 -21.03
C GLU A 16 -3.05 -13.88 -21.35
N GLN A 17 -1.88 -13.40 -21.78
CA GLN A 17 -0.74 -14.25 -22.12
C GLN A 17 -0.26 -15.07 -20.92
N ILE A 18 -0.37 -14.54 -19.70
CA ILE A 18 0.02 -15.29 -18.50
C ILE A 18 -0.77 -16.60 -18.35
N ASN A 19 -2.05 -16.63 -18.77
CA ASN A 19 -2.86 -17.84 -18.71
C ASN A 19 -2.30 -18.94 -19.61
N HIS A 20 -1.81 -18.60 -20.81
CA HIS A 20 -1.16 -19.57 -21.70
C HIS A 20 0.12 -20.16 -21.10
N LEU A 21 0.84 -19.38 -20.28
CA LEU A 21 2.06 -19.84 -19.62
C LEU A 21 1.76 -20.76 -18.43
N ILE A 22 0.64 -20.54 -17.73
CA ILE A 22 0.27 -21.29 -16.53
C ILE A 22 -0.56 -22.53 -16.86
N ALA A 23 -1.26 -22.55 -18.00
CA ALA A 23 -2.12 -23.66 -18.40
C ALA A 23 -1.44 -25.04 -18.31
N PRO A 24 -0.20 -25.26 -18.80
CA PRO A 24 0.48 -26.56 -18.67
C PRO A 24 0.70 -27.00 -17.21
N LEU A 25 1.06 -26.05 -16.34
CA LEU A 25 1.19 -26.34 -14.90
C LEU A 25 -0.16 -26.76 -14.30
N VAL A 26 -1.24 -26.08 -14.70
CA VAL A 26 -2.58 -26.40 -14.20
C VAL A 26 -3.04 -27.77 -14.71
N ASP A 27 -2.74 -28.13 -15.95
CA ASP A 27 -3.03 -29.45 -16.52
C ASP A 27 -2.38 -30.57 -15.69
N ASP A 28 -1.09 -30.41 -15.37
CA ASP A 28 -0.37 -31.35 -14.50
C ASP A 28 -1.01 -31.39 -13.10
N LEU A 29 -1.25 -30.23 -12.48
CA LEU A 29 -1.82 -30.15 -11.13
C LEU A 29 -3.22 -30.79 -11.02
N LEU A 30 -4.03 -30.74 -12.08
CA LEU A 30 -5.32 -31.41 -12.11
C LEU A 30 -5.15 -32.93 -12.02
N GLN A 31 -4.24 -33.49 -12.82
CA GLN A 31 -3.92 -34.93 -12.79
C GLN A 31 -3.36 -35.35 -11.42
N PHE A 32 -2.44 -34.55 -10.87
CA PHE A 32 -1.84 -34.80 -9.57
C PHE A 32 -2.83 -34.65 -8.41
N TYR A 33 -3.84 -33.80 -8.50
CA TYR A 33 -4.78 -33.61 -7.40
C TYR A 33 -5.77 -34.78 -7.28
N ALA A 34 -6.41 -35.16 -8.40
CA ALA A 34 -7.36 -36.27 -8.44
C ALA A 34 -7.38 -36.89 -9.86
N PRO A 35 -7.00 -38.18 -10.01
CA PRO A 35 -6.82 -39.19 -8.97
C PRO A 35 -5.46 -39.15 -8.22
N GLY A 36 -4.46 -38.46 -8.76
CA GLY A 36 -3.04 -38.58 -8.38
C GLY A 36 -2.23 -39.32 -9.43
N VAL A 37 -0.91 -39.27 -9.31
CA VAL A 37 0.03 -39.93 -10.24
C VAL A 37 0.75 -41.07 -9.52
N HIS A 38 0.69 -42.26 -10.10
CA HIS A 38 1.42 -43.43 -9.60
C HIS A 38 2.80 -43.51 -10.27
N TYR A 39 3.87 -43.50 -9.47
CA TYR A 39 5.21 -43.83 -9.94
C TYR A 39 5.48 -45.30 -9.64
N SER A 40 5.78 -46.10 -10.66
CA SER A 40 6.05 -47.54 -10.51
C SER A 40 7.27 -47.85 -9.64
N GLN A 41 8.25 -46.94 -9.62
CA GLN A 41 9.44 -47.04 -8.79
C GLN A 41 10.03 -45.65 -8.51
N THR A 42 10.55 -45.45 -7.31
CA THR A 42 11.41 -44.30 -6.97
C THR A 42 12.62 -44.80 -6.17
N ILE A 43 13.66 -43.96 -6.01
CA ILE A 43 14.89 -44.33 -5.28
C ILE A 43 14.61 -44.90 -3.88
N LYS A 44 13.62 -44.33 -3.16
CA LYS A 44 13.25 -44.78 -1.81
C LYS A 44 12.12 -45.81 -1.76
N TYR A 45 11.43 -46.05 -2.88
CA TYR A 45 10.24 -46.90 -2.93
C TYR A 45 10.29 -47.79 -4.19
N ALA A 46 10.89 -48.97 -4.05
CA ALA A 46 11.05 -49.95 -5.13
C ALA A 46 9.71 -50.49 -5.66
N GLN A 47 8.68 -50.52 -4.80
CA GLN A 47 7.31 -50.95 -5.14
C GLN A 47 6.43 -49.80 -5.67
N GLY A 48 7.04 -48.64 -5.94
CA GLY A 48 6.31 -47.47 -6.40
C GLY A 48 5.65 -46.67 -5.28
N ARG A 49 5.01 -45.56 -5.67
CA ARG A 49 4.29 -44.66 -4.76
C ARG A 49 3.32 -43.77 -5.52
N ASP A 50 2.16 -43.53 -4.92
CA ASP A 50 1.22 -42.51 -5.36
C ASP A 50 1.63 -41.13 -4.83
N VAL A 51 1.62 -40.15 -5.74
CA VAL A 51 1.95 -38.75 -5.44
C VAL A 51 0.75 -37.89 -5.79
N ARG A 52 0.39 -37.01 -4.85
CA ARG A 52 -0.58 -35.95 -5.06
C ARG A 52 0.06 -34.60 -4.83
N LEU A 53 -0.32 -33.61 -5.64
CA LEU A 53 0.17 -32.24 -5.54
C LEU A 53 -1.02 -31.29 -5.46
N ALA A 54 -0.85 -30.24 -4.67
CA ALA A 54 -1.78 -29.13 -4.59
C ALA A 54 -0.99 -27.82 -4.57
N LEU A 55 -1.44 -26.84 -5.34
CA LEU A 55 -0.91 -25.48 -5.32
C LEU A 55 -1.62 -24.69 -4.20
N VAL A 56 -0.85 -24.29 -3.19
CA VAL A 56 -1.33 -23.31 -2.19
C VAL A 56 -0.46 -22.08 -2.31
N PRO A 57 -0.02 -21.36 -1.26
CA PRO A 57 -0.12 -19.92 -1.33
C PRO A 57 0.69 -19.38 -2.52
N VAL A 58 -0.01 -18.65 -3.39
CA VAL A 58 0.67 -17.79 -4.34
C VAL A 58 1.27 -16.65 -3.54
N ILE A 59 2.59 -16.50 -3.70
CA ILE A 59 3.40 -15.52 -3.01
C ILE A 59 4.09 -14.69 -4.08
N SER A 60 3.76 -13.40 -4.13
CA SER A 60 4.36 -12.46 -5.06
C SER A 60 4.12 -11.02 -4.59
N ASP A 61 4.68 -10.06 -5.31
CA ASP A 61 4.31 -8.66 -5.13
C ASP A 61 2.86 -8.39 -5.58
N LEU A 62 2.32 -7.20 -5.27
CA LEU A 62 0.93 -6.88 -5.59
C LEU A 62 0.63 -6.87 -7.10
N PRO A 63 1.47 -6.32 -8.00
CA PRO A 63 1.21 -6.40 -9.44
C PRO A 63 1.13 -7.84 -9.95
N ALA A 64 2.15 -8.66 -9.68
CA ALA A 64 2.25 -10.01 -10.23
C ALA A 64 1.19 -10.95 -9.66
N ILE A 65 0.87 -10.85 -8.37
CA ILE A 65 -0.19 -11.67 -7.77
C ILE A 65 -1.53 -11.41 -8.48
N ARG A 66 -1.89 -10.14 -8.72
CA ARG A 66 -3.17 -9.75 -9.34
C ARG A 66 -3.30 -10.26 -10.77
N GLN A 67 -2.21 -10.20 -11.51
CA GLN A 67 -2.15 -10.76 -12.85
C GLN A 67 -2.37 -12.27 -12.82
N LEU A 68 -1.68 -12.98 -11.93
CA LEU A 68 -1.76 -14.44 -11.80
C LEU A 68 -3.15 -14.92 -11.36
N ILE A 69 -3.77 -14.27 -10.38
CA ILE A 69 -5.07 -14.70 -9.81
C ILE A 69 -6.30 -14.10 -10.50
N GLY A 70 -6.12 -13.31 -11.56
CA GLY A 70 -7.23 -12.73 -12.31
C GLY A 70 -7.96 -11.58 -11.59
N PHE A 71 -7.28 -10.81 -10.74
CA PHE A 71 -7.86 -9.61 -10.12
C PHE A 71 -7.44 -8.34 -10.84
N ALA A 72 -8.27 -7.30 -10.82
CA ALA A 72 -7.93 -5.98 -11.35
C ALA A 72 -6.73 -5.34 -10.63
N SER A 73 -6.15 -4.31 -11.26
CA SER A 73 -5.02 -3.56 -10.72
C SER A 73 -5.27 -3.06 -9.29
N HIS A 74 -4.21 -2.96 -8.50
CA HIS A 74 -4.23 -2.34 -7.17
C HIS A 74 -4.61 -0.84 -7.19
N THR A 75 -4.69 -0.22 -8.37
CA THR A 75 -5.19 1.15 -8.58
C THR A 75 -6.68 1.21 -9.01
N SER A 76 -7.33 0.06 -9.20
CA SER A 76 -8.76 -0.03 -9.53
C SER A 76 -9.64 0.43 -8.36
N LEU A 77 -10.90 0.77 -8.62
CA LEU A 77 -11.90 0.95 -7.56
C LEU A 77 -12.09 -0.34 -6.72
N THR A 78 -11.90 -1.50 -7.33
CA THR A 78 -11.94 -2.84 -6.72
C THR A 78 -10.54 -3.35 -6.41
N PHE A 79 -9.77 -2.59 -5.63
CA PHE A 79 -8.33 -2.80 -5.45
C PHE A 79 -7.95 -3.97 -4.52
N CYS A 80 -8.80 -4.44 -3.61
CA CYS A 80 -8.45 -5.44 -2.59
C CYS A 80 -8.83 -6.87 -3.01
N VAL A 81 -7.94 -7.87 -2.79
CA VAL A 81 -8.24 -9.30 -3.04
C VAL A 81 -9.19 -9.84 -1.98
N PHE A 82 -9.04 -9.35 -0.75
CA PHE A 82 -9.60 -10.00 0.43
C PHE A 82 -10.98 -9.44 0.80
N CYS A 83 -11.20 -8.14 0.63
CA CYS A 83 -12.44 -7.47 0.98
C CYS A 83 -13.05 -6.67 -0.18
N PRO A 84 -14.36 -6.38 -0.13
CA PRO A 84 -15.06 -5.55 -1.11
C PRO A 84 -14.88 -4.03 -0.93
N LEU A 85 -14.04 -3.55 0.01
CA LEU A 85 -13.85 -2.11 0.24
C LEU A 85 -13.45 -1.39 -1.06
N ASN A 86 -14.13 -0.30 -1.37
CA ASN A 86 -13.83 0.50 -2.55
C ASN A 86 -12.61 1.39 -2.29
N LEU A 87 -11.79 1.61 -3.32
CA LEU A 87 -10.62 2.51 -3.21
C LEU A 87 -11.00 3.93 -2.77
N ARG A 88 -12.22 4.39 -3.09
CA ARG A 88 -12.75 5.68 -2.63
C ARG A 88 -12.91 5.76 -1.12
N ASP A 89 -13.14 4.62 -0.49
CA ASP A 89 -13.40 4.48 0.94
C ASP A 89 -12.16 3.94 1.67
N ILE A 90 -10.97 4.03 1.08
CA ILE A 90 -9.73 3.48 1.64
C ILE A 90 -9.34 4.08 3.01
N SER A 91 -9.89 5.24 3.35
CA SER A 91 -9.76 5.86 4.67
C SER A 91 -10.64 5.20 5.74
N ASN A 92 -11.56 4.31 5.38
CA ASN A 92 -12.29 3.50 6.35
C ASN A 92 -11.34 2.48 6.98
N ILE A 93 -10.99 2.68 8.24
CA ILE A 93 -10.13 1.78 9.01
C ILE A 93 -10.90 0.87 9.97
N ASP A 94 -12.24 0.91 9.94
CA ASP A 94 -13.09 -0.05 10.65
C ASP A 94 -12.97 -1.42 9.98
N TYR A 95 -11.92 -2.15 10.36
CA TYR A 95 -11.54 -3.43 9.77
C TYR A 95 -12.68 -4.45 9.78
N ASP A 96 -13.49 -4.47 10.85
CA ASP A 96 -14.57 -5.44 11.00
C ASP A 96 -15.76 -5.12 10.05
N SER A 97 -15.88 -3.87 9.59
CA SER A 97 -16.89 -3.45 8.58
C SER A 97 -16.56 -3.85 7.14
N TRP A 98 -15.30 -4.21 6.84
CA TRP A 98 -14.87 -4.41 5.45
C TRP A 98 -15.47 -5.66 4.80
N GLY A 99 -15.88 -6.65 5.61
CA GLY A 99 -16.37 -7.93 5.13
C GLY A 99 -15.30 -8.74 4.40
N ARG A 100 -15.73 -9.82 3.75
CA ARG A 100 -14.86 -10.72 2.97
C ARG A 100 -15.44 -10.96 1.59
N ARG A 101 -14.57 -11.04 0.58
CA ARG A 101 -14.98 -11.48 -0.75
C ARG A 101 -15.34 -12.98 -0.73
N SER A 102 -16.19 -13.38 -1.65
CA SER A 102 -16.58 -14.77 -1.85
C SER A 102 -15.84 -15.38 -3.04
N SER A 103 -15.20 -16.54 -2.83
CA SER A 103 -14.53 -17.31 -3.88
C SER A 103 -15.54 -17.82 -4.92
N VAL A 104 -16.75 -18.17 -4.47
CA VAL A 104 -17.85 -18.57 -5.35
C VAL A 104 -18.27 -17.42 -6.26
N GLU A 105 -18.45 -16.22 -5.71
CA GLU A 105 -18.78 -15.04 -6.52
C GLU A 105 -17.65 -14.67 -7.46
N HIS A 106 -16.40 -14.75 -7.00
CA HIS A 106 -15.23 -14.53 -7.84
C HIS A 106 -15.24 -15.47 -9.06
N LYS A 107 -15.39 -16.78 -8.83
CA LYS A 107 -15.44 -17.79 -9.89
C LYS A 107 -16.60 -17.55 -10.85
N MET A 108 -17.78 -17.20 -10.34
CA MET A 108 -18.93 -16.85 -11.18
C MET A 108 -18.63 -15.66 -12.10
N HIS A 109 -18.05 -14.58 -11.59
CA HIS A 109 -17.71 -13.41 -12.41
C HIS A 109 -16.56 -13.68 -13.38
N ALA A 110 -15.57 -14.48 -12.98
CA ALA A 110 -14.47 -14.89 -13.85
C ALA A 110 -14.95 -15.77 -15.03
N LEU A 111 -15.91 -16.67 -14.80
CA LEU A 111 -16.55 -17.45 -15.87
C LEU A 111 -17.31 -16.54 -16.84
N LYS A 112 -18.09 -15.58 -16.32
CA LYS A 112 -18.74 -14.56 -17.16
C LYS A 112 -17.73 -13.76 -17.99
N TRP A 113 -16.59 -13.42 -17.41
CA TRP A 113 -15.51 -12.73 -18.12
C TRP A 113 -14.91 -13.59 -19.24
N ARG A 114 -14.65 -14.88 -18.96
CA ARG A 114 -14.10 -15.83 -19.93
C ARG A 114 -15.05 -16.04 -21.11
N ASP A 115 -16.33 -16.21 -20.82
CA ASP A 115 -17.37 -16.56 -21.79
C ASP A 115 -17.96 -15.32 -22.50
N ALA A 116 -17.53 -14.10 -22.13
CA ALA A 116 -17.90 -12.86 -22.79
C ALA A 116 -17.46 -12.87 -24.27
N GLN A 117 -18.32 -12.37 -25.15
CA GLN A 117 -18.13 -12.44 -26.61
C GLN A 117 -17.32 -11.26 -27.15
N THR A 118 -17.21 -10.18 -26.38
CA THR A 118 -16.51 -8.97 -26.80
C THR A 118 -15.56 -8.45 -25.72
N GLU A 119 -14.50 -7.76 -26.15
CA GLU A 119 -13.56 -7.12 -25.23
C GLU A 119 -14.24 -6.06 -24.36
N LYS A 120 -15.23 -5.36 -24.92
CA LYS A 120 -16.03 -4.39 -24.16
C LYS A 120 -16.78 -5.03 -22.98
N GLU A 121 -17.38 -6.21 -23.18
CA GLU A 121 -18.04 -6.95 -22.10
C GLU A 121 -17.04 -7.35 -21.01
N ARG A 122 -15.84 -7.78 -21.41
CA ARG A 122 -14.74 -8.11 -20.48
C ARG A 122 -14.30 -6.90 -19.66
N GLU A 123 -14.14 -5.75 -20.30
CA GLU A 123 -13.82 -4.48 -19.64
C GLU A 123 -14.91 -4.07 -18.65
N GLU A 124 -16.19 -4.18 -19.02
CA GLU A 124 -17.32 -3.86 -18.15
C GLU A 124 -17.38 -4.77 -16.91
N ILE A 125 -17.16 -6.08 -17.08
CA ILE A 125 -17.09 -7.04 -15.98
C ILE A 125 -15.91 -6.71 -15.06
N THR A 126 -14.74 -6.41 -15.64
CA THR A 126 -13.54 -6.06 -14.87
C THR A 126 -13.75 -4.77 -14.09
N ALA A 127 -14.33 -3.74 -14.72
CA ALA A 127 -14.61 -2.46 -14.07
C ALA A 127 -15.60 -2.60 -12.91
N LYS A 128 -16.62 -3.45 -13.08
CA LYS A 128 -17.67 -3.64 -12.08
C LYS A 128 -17.23 -4.53 -10.91
N PHE A 129 -16.59 -5.66 -11.19
CA PHE A 129 -16.31 -6.70 -10.19
C PHE A 129 -14.84 -6.79 -9.78
N GLY A 130 -13.93 -6.26 -10.62
CA GLY A 130 -12.49 -6.36 -10.42
C GLY A 130 -11.92 -7.74 -10.73
N VAL A 131 -12.59 -8.52 -11.58
CA VAL A 131 -12.30 -9.94 -11.81
C VAL A 131 -12.15 -10.24 -13.30
N ARG A 132 -11.22 -11.14 -13.60
CA ARG A 132 -10.86 -11.68 -14.92
C ARG A 132 -10.63 -13.19 -14.80
N TRP A 133 -10.56 -13.90 -15.92
CA TRP A 133 -10.24 -15.32 -15.91
C TRP A 133 -8.78 -15.57 -15.54
N SER A 134 -8.57 -16.58 -14.69
CA SER A 134 -7.26 -17.17 -14.40
C SER A 134 -7.34 -18.68 -14.56
N GLU A 135 -6.33 -19.29 -15.18
CA GLU A 135 -6.23 -20.75 -15.31
C GLU A 135 -6.27 -21.47 -13.96
N LEU A 136 -5.82 -20.82 -12.88
CA LEU A 136 -5.88 -21.38 -11.53
C LEU A 136 -7.31 -21.74 -11.10
N LEU A 137 -8.33 -21.08 -11.65
CA LEU A 137 -9.75 -21.35 -11.34
C LEU A 137 -10.25 -22.70 -11.88
N ARG A 138 -9.47 -23.36 -12.73
CA ARG A 138 -9.73 -24.76 -13.17
C ARG A 138 -9.46 -25.75 -12.06
N LEU A 139 -8.54 -25.44 -11.13
CA LEU A 139 -8.22 -26.31 -10.00
C LEU A 139 -9.44 -26.38 -9.06
N PRO A 140 -9.97 -27.58 -8.75
CA PRO A 140 -11.23 -27.71 -8.02
C PRO A 140 -11.15 -27.27 -6.56
N TYR A 141 -9.94 -27.25 -5.98
CA TYR A 141 -9.67 -26.87 -4.60
C TYR A 141 -9.20 -25.42 -4.46
N TRP A 142 -8.91 -24.74 -5.57
CA TRP A 142 -8.26 -23.42 -5.52
C TRP A 142 -9.22 -22.34 -5.05
N ASP A 143 -8.79 -21.59 -4.03
CA ASP A 143 -9.48 -20.41 -3.55
C ASP A 143 -8.62 -19.14 -3.85
N PRO A 144 -9.06 -18.26 -4.76
CA PRO A 144 -8.30 -17.08 -5.18
C PRO A 144 -8.26 -15.97 -4.11
N ILE A 145 -8.92 -16.16 -2.97
CA ILE A 145 -8.94 -15.23 -1.85
C ILE A 145 -8.15 -15.83 -0.68
N GLU A 146 -8.28 -17.13 -0.46
CA GLU A 146 -7.62 -17.78 0.66
C GLU A 146 -6.20 -18.26 0.38
N PHE A 147 -5.89 -18.63 -0.86
CA PHE A 147 -4.58 -19.18 -1.24
C PHE A 147 -3.65 -18.14 -1.84
N VAL A 148 -3.80 -16.89 -1.42
CA VAL A 148 -2.89 -15.79 -1.77
C VAL A 148 -2.45 -15.05 -0.52
N THR A 149 -1.21 -14.59 -0.53
CA THR A 149 -0.58 -13.92 0.61
C THR A 149 -0.25 -12.47 0.29
N VAL A 150 0.01 -11.68 1.34
CA VAL A 150 0.55 -10.33 1.22
C VAL A 150 2.02 -10.42 1.57
N ASP A 151 2.90 -10.39 0.57
CA ASP A 151 4.33 -10.48 0.82
C ASP A 151 4.81 -9.36 1.76
N THR A 152 5.36 -9.74 2.90
CA THR A 152 5.75 -8.79 3.95
C THR A 152 6.96 -7.94 3.56
N MET A 153 7.82 -8.42 2.66
CA MET A 153 8.94 -7.64 2.16
C MET A 153 8.46 -6.45 1.31
N HIS A 154 7.62 -6.74 0.30
CA HIS A 154 7.03 -5.72 -0.56
C HIS A 154 5.98 -4.88 0.16
N GLY A 155 5.14 -5.49 0.99
CA GLY A 155 4.05 -4.82 1.70
C GLY A 155 4.53 -3.97 2.87
N LEU A 156 5.33 -4.52 3.79
CA LEU A 156 5.75 -3.80 4.99
C LEU A 156 7.01 -2.97 4.74
N PHE A 157 8.06 -3.54 4.14
CA PHE A 157 9.36 -2.85 4.10
C PHE A 157 9.47 -1.89 2.91
N LEU A 158 9.24 -2.36 1.69
CA LEU A 158 9.22 -1.50 0.50
C LEU A 158 7.92 -0.71 0.36
N GLY A 159 6.83 -1.21 0.92
CA GLY A 159 5.53 -0.54 0.94
C GLY A 159 5.46 0.44 2.08
N ASN A 160 5.14 -0.04 3.28
CA ASN A 160 4.76 0.82 4.40
C ASN A 160 5.93 1.65 4.98
N LEU A 161 7.09 1.05 5.27
CA LEU A 161 8.23 1.76 5.85
C LEU A 161 8.79 2.81 4.90
N GLN A 162 9.03 2.44 3.64
CA GLN A 162 9.48 3.38 2.62
C GLN A 162 8.44 4.49 2.39
N HIS A 163 7.15 4.16 2.26
CA HIS A 163 6.08 5.15 2.09
C HIS A 163 6.04 6.12 3.27
N HIS A 164 6.17 5.62 4.50
CA HIS A 164 6.21 6.47 5.68
C HIS A 164 7.36 7.48 5.60
N CYS A 165 8.59 7.02 5.36
CA CYS A 165 9.75 7.89 5.30
C CYS A 165 9.70 8.87 4.11
N ARG A 166 9.30 8.43 2.91
CA ARG A 166 9.36 9.24 1.69
C ARG A 166 8.13 10.09 1.41
N MET A 167 6.94 9.61 1.77
CA MET A 167 5.68 10.26 1.42
C MET A 167 5.00 10.89 2.62
N VAL A 168 4.94 10.19 3.76
CA VAL A 168 4.28 10.70 4.96
C VAL A 168 5.13 11.78 5.62
N TRP A 169 6.34 11.41 6.03
CA TRP A 169 7.30 12.33 6.62
C TRP A 169 8.01 13.15 5.56
N GLY A 170 8.31 12.53 4.43
CA GLY A 170 9.13 13.14 3.41
C GLY A 170 10.60 13.18 3.85
N MET A 171 11.48 12.75 2.96
CA MET A 171 12.90 12.58 3.27
C MET A 171 13.76 13.11 2.13
N ASP A 172 14.34 14.29 2.31
CA ASP A 172 15.23 14.92 1.34
C ASP A 172 16.03 16.06 2.01
N ILE A 173 17.36 15.95 1.94
CA ILE A 173 18.35 16.86 2.54
C ILE A 173 18.23 18.32 2.05
N LYS A 174 17.63 18.53 0.88
CA LYS A 174 17.50 19.86 0.27
C LYS A 174 16.50 20.74 1.01
N PHE A 175 15.56 20.14 1.74
CA PHE A 175 14.47 20.83 2.41
C PHE A 175 14.78 21.07 3.89
N ASN A 176 14.17 22.09 4.46
CA ASN A 176 14.26 22.34 5.90
C ASN A 176 13.35 21.39 6.66
N ASP A 177 13.61 21.24 7.96
CA ASP A 177 12.73 20.46 8.82
C ASP A 177 11.36 21.13 8.97
N GLY A 178 10.32 20.31 8.97
CA GLY A 178 8.94 20.72 9.25
C GLY A 178 8.25 19.74 10.19
N ASP A 179 7.12 20.13 10.74
CA ASP A 179 6.31 19.32 11.66
C ASP A 179 5.30 18.41 10.93
N GLY A 180 5.44 18.24 9.62
CA GLY A 180 4.54 17.42 8.80
C GLY A 180 3.13 18.01 8.64
N SER A 181 2.86 19.23 9.12
CA SER A 181 1.59 19.93 8.89
C SER A 181 1.47 20.48 7.46
N THR A 182 2.61 20.64 6.79
CA THR A 182 2.72 21.29 5.48
C THR A 182 3.02 20.34 4.32
N SER A 183 3.28 19.06 4.60
CA SER A 183 3.55 18.05 3.58
C SER A 183 2.29 17.79 2.75
N ASP A 184 2.26 18.35 1.54
CA ASP A 184 1.36 17.97 0.45
C ASP A 184 2.11 16.96 -0.44
N PRO A 185 1.97 15.64 -0.21
CA PRO A 185 2.65 14.64 -0.99
C PRO A 185 1.76 14.33 -2.18
N LEU A 186 2.03 15.03 -3.29
CA LEU A 186 1.38 14.87 -4.60
C LEU A 186 -0.07 15.38 -4.66
N GLY A 187 -0.35 16.20 -5.67
CA GLY A 187 -1.71 16.59 -6.04
C GLY A 187 -2.60 15.40 -6.40
N SER A 188 -3.20 14.76 -5.39
CA SER A 188 -4.06 13.58 -5.54
C SER A 188 -5.52 14.00 -5.73
N THR A 189 -5.86 14.09 -7.01
CA THR A 189 -7.20 13.93 -7.58
C THR A 189 -7.78 12.59 -7.13
N LEU A 190 -8.70 12.60 -6.16
CA LEU A 190 -9.78 11.61 -6.01
C LEU A 190 -10.65 12.03 -4.80
N MET A 191 -11.91 12.36 -5.10
CA MET A 191 -13.02 12.54 -4.17
C MET A 191 -14.29 12.04 -4.87
N SER A 192 -15.24 11.48 -4.12
CA SER A 192 -16.45 10.87 -4.68
C SER A 192 -17.43 11.94 -5.24
N SER A 193 -18.21 11.59 -6.27
CA SER A 193 -19.25 12.47 -6.83
C SER A 193 -20.39 12.79 -5.84
N LEU A 194 -20.59 11.95 -4.82
CA LEU A 194 -21.63 12.11 -3.81
C LEU A 194 -21.30 13.23 -2.80
N ASP A 195 -20.03 13.38 -2.45
CA ASP A 195 -19.57 14.46 -1.56
C ASP A 195 -19.67 15.83 -2.23
N VAL A 196 -19.44 15.88 -3.54
CA VAL A 196 -19.63 17.07 -4.36
C VAL A 196 -21.11 17.46 -4.41
N GLN A 197 -22.02 16.50 -4.64
CA GLN A 197 -23.47 16.74 -4.61
C GLN A 197 -23.97 17.23 -3.25
N LYS A 198 -23.54 16.61 -2.14
CA LYS A 198 -23.88 17.07 -0.78
C LYS A 198 -23.39 18.49 -0.53
N ALA A 199 -22.17 18.81 -0.98
CA ALA A 199 -21.62 20.15 -0.82
C ALA A 199 -22.32 21.20 -1.71
N PHE A 200 -22.83 20.83 -2.90
CA PHE A 200 -23.69 21.69 -3.71
C PHE A 200 -25.00 22.05 -3.01
N VAL A 201 -25.59 21.10 -2.27
CA VAL A 201 -26.79 21.34 -1.46
C VAL A 201 -26.49 22.34 -0.34
N VAL A 202 -25.34 22.18 0.35
CA VAL A 202 -24.90 23.11 1.41
C VAL A 202 -24.68 24.51 0.86
N ILE A 203 -23.98 24.68 -0.27
CA ILE A 203 -23.75 26.00 -0.88
C ILE A 203 -25.05 26.69 -1.32
N ARG A 204 -26.07 25.92 -1.74
CA ARG A 204 -27.35 26.49 -2.22
C ARG A 204 -28.36 26.78 -1.11
N LYS A 205 -28.35 26.02 -0.02
CA LYS A 205 -29.44 26.00 0.96
C LYS A 205 -29.02 26.29 2.40
N ALA A 206 -27.72 26.22 2.73
CA ALA A 206 -27.24 26.36 4.09
C ALA A 206 -26.70 27.77 4.37
N PRO A 207 -26.70 28.22 5.64
CA PRO A 207 -26.17 29.52 6.02
C PRO A 207 -24.65 29.59 5.86
N ARG A 208 -24.08 30.82 5.86
CA ARG A 208 -22.68 31.10 5.48
C ARG A 208 -21.67 30.34 6.34
N GLU A 209 -22.02 30.08 7.60
CA GLU A 209 -21.23 29.35 8.60
C GLU A 209 -21.09 27.87 8.20
N ALA A 210 -22.15 27.27 7.65
CA ALA A 210 -22.11 25.89 7.15
C ALA A 210 -21.25 25.75 5.88
N VAL A 211 -21.20 26.81 5.06
CA VAL A 211 -20.30 26.87 3.89
C VAL A 211 -18.84 27.03 4.32
N GLN A 212 -18.56 27.79 5.39
CA GLN A 212 -17.21 27.95 5.96
C GLN A 212 -16.70 26.67 6.63
N ALA A 213 -17.61 25.82 7.12
CA ALA A 213 -17.29 24.50 7.68
C ALA A 213 -16.96 23.43 6.61
N LEU A 214 -17.17 23.71 5.32
CA LEU A 214 -16.82 22.77 4.24
C LEU A 214 -15.30 22.62 4.13
N LYS A 215 -14.85 21.37 4.00
CA LYS A 215 -13.42 21.06 3.83
C LYS A 215 -12.86 21.74 2.56
N PHE A 216 -11.63 22.23 2.64
CA PHE A 216 -10.93 22.92 1.54
C PHE A 216 -10.93 22.12 0.22
N LYS A 217 -10.74 20.80 0.29
CA LYS A 217 -10.76 19.89 -0.87
C LYS A 217 -12.11 19.92 -1.59
N THR A 218 -13.20 19.96 -0.83
CA THR A 218 -14.59 20.05 -1.31
C THR A 218 -14.85 21.39 -2.00
N LEU A 219 -14.42 22.50 -1.40
CA LEU A 219 -14.53 23.84 -1.99
C LEU A 219 -13.75 23.98 -3.31
N ARG A 220 -12.57 23.36 -3.39
CA ARG A 220 -11.73 23.37 -4.60
C ARG A 220 -12.36 22.62 -5.78
N LEU A 221 -12.98 21.47 -5.53
CA LEU A 221 -13.71 20.69 -6.55
C LEU A 221 -14.97 21.41 -7.04
N LEU A 222 -15.73 22.04 -6.14
CA LEU A 222 -16.90 22.85 -6.50
C LEU A 222 -16.52 24.04 -7.37
N ALA A 223 -15.39 24.69 -7.08
CA ALA A 223 -14.86 25.74 -7.94
C ALA A 223 -14.52 25.20 -9.34
N GLN A 224 -13.87 24.03 -9.42
CA GLN A 224 -13.54 23.39 -10.70
C GLN A 224 -14.78 22.99 -11.52
N GLU A 225 -15.82 22.42 -10.90
CA GLU A 225 -17.07 22.09 -11.60
C GLU A 225 -17.84 23.32 -12.10
N ARG A 226 -17.72 24.46 -11.41
CA ARG A 226 -18.28 25.74 -11.89
C ARG A 226 -17.43 26.42 -12.96
N GLY A 227 -16.39 25.74 -13.46
CA GLY A 227 -15.44 26.32 -14.42
C GLY A 227 -14.58 27.44 -13.83
N LEU A 228 -14.58 27.61 -12.50
CA LEU A 228 -13.81 28.64 -11.82
C LEU A 228 -12.39 28.14 -11.56
N ARG A 229 -11.41 28.91 -12.03
CA ARG A 229 -9.99 28.68 -11.84
C ARG A 229 -9.38 29.85 -11.09
N ARG A 230 -8.52 29.57 -10.12
CA ARG A 230 -7.73 30.63 -9.47
C ARG A 230 -6.62 31.08 -10.43
N VAL A 231 -6.56 32.38 -10.70
CA VAL A 231 -5.54 33.05 -11.50
C VAL A 231 -4.82 34.11 -10.65
N HIS A 232 -3.77 34.74 -11.19
CA HIS A 232 -2.97 35.72 -10.45
C HIS A 232 -3.83 36.84 -9.84
N ASP A 233 -4.77 37.35 -10.62
CA ASP A 233 -5.55 38.53 -10.25
C ASP A 233 -6.85 38.19 -9.48
N GLY A 234 -7.14 36.90 -9.22
CA GLY A 234 -8.37 36.48 -8.54
C GLY A 234 -8.90 35.11 -8.97
N LEU A 235 -10.22 34.99 -9.07
CA LEU A 235 -10.90 33.82 -9.69
C LEU A 235 -11.34 34.20 -11.10
N ALA A 236 -11.01 33.37 -12.08
CA ALA A 236 -11.46 33.49 -13.47
C ALA A 236 -12.38 32.32 -13.85
N ASP A 237 -13.26 32.54 -14.82
CA ASP A 237 -14.09 31.48 -15.40
C ASP A 237 -13.33 30.67 -16.46
N SER A 238 -14.04 29.73 -17.11
CA SER A 238 -13.50 28.86 -18.15
C SER A 238 -13.09 29.59 -19.43
N THR A 239 -13.53 30.84 -19.60
CA THR A 239 -13.19 31.72 -20.73
C THR A 239 -12.06 32.72 -20.39
N GLN A 240 -11.41 32.53 -19.23
CA GLN A 240 -10.36 33.39 -18.66
C GLN A 240 -10.83 34.79 -18.23
N ARG A 241 -12.14 35.02 -18.15
CA ARG A 241 -12.67 36.29 -17.66
C ARG A 241 -12.63 36.31 -16.14
N LEU A 242 -12.14 37.42 -15.57
CA LEU A 242 -12.05 37.58 -14.11
C LEU A 242 -13.46 37.72 -13.50
N VAL A 243 -13.82 36.79 -12.61
CA VAL A 243 -15.12 36.72 -11.93
C VAL A 243 -15.05 37.36 -10.54
N HIS A 244 -13.92 37.22 -9.85
CA HIS A 244 -13.71 37.84 -8.55
C HIS A 244 -12.25 38.28 -8.39
N PRO A 245 -11.94 39.59 -8.52
CA PRO A 245 -10.59 40.10 -8.29
C PRO A 245 -10.20 39.94 -6.83
N ASP A 246 -9.04 39.33 -6.57
CA ASP A 246 -8.48 39.11 -5.23
C ASP A 246 -6.98 38.72 -5.32
N PRO A 247 -6.12 39.66 -5.76
CA PRO A 247 -4.69 39.42 -6.00
C PRO A 247 -3.89 39.24 -4.71
N GLU A 248 -4.26 39.91 -3.62
CA GLU A 248 -3.55 39.82 -2.33
C GLU A 248 -3.64 38.42 -1.73
N ARG A 249 -4.83 37.81 -1.74
CA ARG A 249 -5.01 36.45 -1.22
C ARG A 249 -4.34 35.39 -2.10
N PHE A 250 -4.15 35.66 -3.41
CA PHE A 250 -3.32 34.81 -4.27
C PHE A 250 -1.84 34.92 -3.89
N ALA A 251 -1.33 36.13 -3.63
CA ALA A 251 0.05 36.33 -3.18
C ALA A 251 0.33 35.68 -1.82
N ILE A 252 -0.60 35.81 -0.86
CA ILE A 252 -0.54 35.14 0.45
C ILE A 252 -0.58 33.61 0.27
N ALA A 253 -1.58 33.08 -0.47
CA ALA A 253 -1.69 31.65 -0.71
C ALA A 253 -0.47 31.09 -1.45
N ARG A 254 0.14 31.83 -2.38
CA ARG A 254 1.36 31.44 -3.10
C ARG A 254 2.58 31.44 -2.18
N ARG A 255 2.70 32.41 -1.25
CA ARG A 255 3.75 32.42 -0.21
C ARG A 255 3.60 31.21 0.72
N THR A 256 2.41 30.99 1.28
CA THR A 256 2.12 29.85 2.17
C THR A 256 2.29 28.51 1.46
N ASN A 257 1.90 28.39 0.19
CA ASN A 257 2.05 27.15 -0.59
C ASN A 257 3.50 26.91 -1.06
N SER A 258 4.28 27.99 -1.26
CA SER A 258 5.73 27.93 -1.51
C SER A 258 6.48 27.47 -0.26
N GLU A 259 6.12 27.97 0.92
CA GLU A 259 6.64 27.51 2.22
C GLU A 259 6.23 26.05 2.49
N ARG A 260 4.98 25.68 2.18
CA ARG A 260 4.50 24.29 2.34
C ARG A 260 5.28 23.26 1.52
N LYS A 261 5.69 23.63 0.30
CA LYS A 261 6.52 22.77 -0.56
C LYS A 261 7.97 22.61 -0.08
N LYS A 262 8.45 23.48 0.80
CA LYS A 262 9.87 23.59 1.19
C LYS A 262 10.28 22.82 2.45
N ASN A 263 9.33 22.28 3.21
CA ASN A 263 9.65 21.59 4.46
C ASN A 263 9.33 20.10 4.39
N ARG A 264 10.13 19.29 5.07
CA ARG A 264 10.00 17.82 5.19
C ARG A 264 10.21 17.44 6.64
N VAL A 265 9.54 16.39 7.12
CA VAL A 265 9.78 15.90 8.48
C VAL A 265 11.20 15.36 8.59
N LEU A 266 11.71 14.65 7.58
CA LEU A 266 13.12 14.28 7.50
C LEU A 266 13.85 15.24 6.54
N GLY A 267 13.97 16.49 6.97
CA GLY A 267 14.70 17.55 6.27
C GLY A 267 16.17 17.62 6.72
N ARG A 268 16.78 18.77 6.49
CA ARG A 268 18.23 18.95 6.62
C ARG A 268 18.79 18.65 8.00
N THR A 269 18.23 19.25 9.05
CA THR A 269 18.84 19.15 10.39
C THR A 269 18.65 17.73 10.93
N ARG A 270 17.44 17.18 10.86
CA ARG A 270 17.16 15.80 11.29
C ARG A 270 17.92 14.75 10.50
N LEU A 271 18.13 14.91 9.19
CA LEU A 271 18.97 13.96 8.43
C LEU A 271 20.43 13.97 8.89
N ASN A 272 21.00 15.13 9.22
CA ASN A 272 22.34 15.19 9.79
C ASN A 272 22.43 14.53 11.17
N GLU A 273 21.41 14.71 12.01
CA GLU A 273 21.30 14.00 13.30
C GLU A 273 21.25 12.48 13.11
N ILE A 274 20.44 12.01 12.15
CA ILE A 274 20.34 10.59 11.80
C ILE A 274 21.69 10.04 11.35
N TRP A 275 22.40 10.75 10.47
CA TRP A 275 23.72 10.32 9.99
C TRP A 275 24.75 10.28 11.10
N SER A 276 24.75 11.26 12.01
CA SER A 276 25.64 11.29 13.17
C SER A 276 25.36 10.12 14.14
N ASP A 277 24.09 9.82 14.40
CA ASP A 277 23.71 8.67 15.21
C ASP A 277 24.06 7.34 14.51
N MET A 278 23.90 7.25 13.19
CA MET A 278 24.29 6.08 12.39
C MET A 278 25.80 5.80 12.50
N GLU A 279 26.65 6.83 12.40
CA GLU A 279 28.11 6.71 12.55
C GLU A 279 28.52 6.17 13.94
N ARG A 280 27.73 6.47 14.97
CA ARG A 280 27.95 5.99 16.34
C ARG A 280 27.28 4.65 16.66
N THR A 281 26.44 4.13 15.78
CA THR A 281 25.67 2.90 16.01
C THR A 281 26.40 1.70 15.44
N THR A 282 26.82 0.77 16.30
CA THR A 282 27.33 -0.54 15.86
C THR A 282 26.17 -1.52 15.69
N ILE A 283 26.02 -2.09 14.49
CA ILE A 283 25.05 -3.14 14.21
C ILE A 283 25.75 -4.50 13.96
N PRO A 284 25.11 -5.63 14.31
CA PRO A 284 25.63 -6.95 13.96
C PRO A 284 25.85 -7.13 12.45
N SER A 285 26.88 -7.90 12.08
CA SER A 285 27.29 -8.12 10.67
C SER A 285 26.25 -8.83 9.79
N TRP A 286 25.28 -9.50 10.39
CA TRP A 286 24.20 -10.19 9.66
C TRP A 286 23.04 -9.26 9.26
N LEU A 287 23.03 -8.00 9.72
CA LEU A 287 22.08 -6.98 9.27
C LEU A 287 22.65 -6.23 8.06
N SER A 288 21.79 -5.91 7.10
CA SER A 288 22.21 -5.11 5.95
C SER A 288 22.57 -3.69 6.37
N ALA A 289 23.78 -3.25 6.00
CA ALA A 289 24.24 -1.89 6.18
C ALA A 289 23.41 -0.92 5.32
N VAL A 290 22.99 0.18 5.94
CA VAL A 290 22.20 1.25 5.29
C VAL A 290 23.16 2.25 4.63
N PRO A 291 22.82 2.85 3.47
CA PRO A 291 23.62 3.89 2.87
C PRO A 291 23.88 5.04 3.85
N ALA A 292 25.15 5.41 4.04
CA ALA A 292 25.57 6.40 5.04
C ALA A 292 24.89 7.77 4.90
N ARG A 293 24.52 8.14 3.66
CA ARG A 293 23.84 9.40 3.32
C ARG A 293 22.40 9.20 2.86
N ILE A 294 21.70 8.19 3.39
CA ILE A 294 20.30 7.94 3.07
C ILE A 294 19.46 9.24 3.14
N GLY A 295 18.65 9.48 2.12
CA GLY A 295 17.94 10.75 1.91
C GLY A 295 18.59 11.67 0.88
N GLU A 296 19.82 11.40 0.45
CA GLU A 296 20.43 12.05 -0.72
C GLU A 296 20.04 11.34 -2.03
N ALA A 297 19.82 12.12 -3.09
CA ALA A 297 19.54 11.59 -4.42
C ALA A 297 20.67 10.70 -4.98
N LYS A 298 21.91 10.87 -4.50
CA LYS A 298 23.09 10.11 -4.93
C LYS A 298 23.25 8.76 -4.23
N SER A 299 22.49 8.48 -3.17
CA SER A 299 22.68 7.27 -2.35
C SER A 299 22.13 5.98 -2.96
N GLY A 300 21.62 6.02 -4.19
CA GLY A 300 21.09 4.86 -4.89
C GLY A 300 19.76 4.34 -4.34
N THR A 301 19.34 3.18 -4.84
CA THR A 301 18.10 2.53 -4.43
C THR A 301 18.31 1.76 -3.11
N VAL A 302 17.50 2.08 -2.10
CA VAL A 302 17.52 1.41 -0.80
C VAL A 302 16.70 0.13 -0.89
N THR A 303 17.31 -1.01 -0.58
CA THR A 303 16.67 -2.34 -0.63
C THR A 303 15.70 -2.56 0.53
N ALA A 304 14.84 -3.60 0.42
CA ALA A 304 13.88 -3.93 1.47
C ALA A 304 14.53 -4.18 2.84
N ASP A 305 15.66 -4.90 2.86
CA ASP A 305 16.39 -5.21 4.10
C ASP A 305 17.04 -3.95 4.69
N GLN A 306 17.54 -3.04 3.84
CA GLN A 306 18.07 -1.75 4.28
C GLN A 306 16.97 -0.84 4.85
N TRP A 307 15.76 -0.82 4.25
CA TRP A 307 14.61 -0.11 4.84
C TRP A 307 14.24 -0.67 6.20
N ARG A 308 14.25 -1.99 6.36
CA ARG A 308 14.03 -2.62 7.67
C ARG A 308 15.07 -2.13 8.67
N THR A 309 16.36 -2.23 8.38
CA THR A 309 17.43 -1.79 9.29
C THR A 309 17.31 -0.30 9.60
N PHE A 310 17.13 0.54 8.58
CA PHE A 310 17.00 1.98 8.74
C PHE A 310 15.86 2.34 9.68
N CYS A 311 14.64 1.86 9.40
CA CYS A 311 13.47 2.25 10.17
C CYS A 311 13.41 1.62 11.55
N THR A 312 13.80 0.35 11.70
CA THR A 312 13.66 -0.37 12.99
C THR A 312 14.80 -0.12 13.97
N ILE A 313 15.94 0.41 13.51
CA ILE A 313 17.11 0.69 14.34
C ILE A 313 17.44 2.18 14.28
N HIS A 314 18.00 2.67 13.17
CA HIS A 314 18.60 4.01 13.12
C HIS A 314 17.58 5.13 13.30
N LEU A 315 16.43 5.03 12.63
CA LEU A 315 15.38 6.04 12.72
C LEU A 315 14.72 6.00 14.10
N VAL A 316 14.46 4.82 14.68
CA VAL A 316 13.95 4.70 16.06
C VAL A 316 14.92 5.33 17.06
N VAL A 317 16.22 5.00 17.00
CA VAL A 317 17.24 5.55 17.91
C VAL A 317 17.24 7.07 17.85
N THR A 318 17.29 7.64 16.64
CA THR A 318 17.38 9.09 16.46
C THR A 318 16.08 9.78 16.88
N MET A 319 14.92 9.30 16.41
CA MET A 319 13.64 9.95 16.71
C MET A 319 13.26 9.84 18.20
N VAL A 320 13.59 8.74 18.87
CA VAL A 320 13.40 8.63 20.33
C VAL A 320 14.31 9.60 21.08
N ARG A 321 15.57 9.78 20.64
CA ARG A 321 16.48 10.77 21.23
C ARG A 321 15.97 12.20 21.03
N LEU A 322 15.46 12.52 19.84
CA LEU A 322 15.00 13.88 19.50
C LEU A 322 13.61 14.21 20.06
N TRP A 323 12.68 13.25 20.08
CA TRP A 323 11.26 13.49 20.36
C TRP A 323 10.72 12.72 21.58
N GLY A 324 11.51 11.83 22.17
CA GLY A 324 11.07 10.96 23.27
C GLY A 324 11.10 11.62 24.66
N ILE A 325 11.96 12.61 24.87
CA ILE A 325 12.16 13.27 26.17
C ILE A 325 11.91 14.77 26.01
N ALA A 326 11.02 15.33 26.84
CA ALA A 326 10.83 16.78 26.91
C ALA A 326 12.10 17.43 27.50
N THR A 327 12.83 18.17 26.69
CA THR A 327 13.95 19.02 27.14
C THR A 327 13.49 20.47 27.30
N GLU A 328 14.32 21.32 27.91
CA GLU A 328 14.04 22.75 28.15
C GLU A 328 13.71 23.55 26.86
N HIS A 329 14.00 23.00 25.68
CA HIS A 329 13.63 23.56 24.37
C HIS A 329 12.40 22.87 23.73
N SER A 330 11.48 22.38 24.59
CA SER A 330 10.16 21.78 24.30
C SER A 330 10.01 21.04 22.96
N VAL A 331 10.05 19.70 23.01
CA VAL A 331 9.54 18.85 21.93
C VAL A 331 8.09 19.26 21.65
N SER A 332 7.75 19.53 20.39
CA SER A 332 6.36 19.83 20.04
C SER A 332 5.48 18.61 20.32
N GLU A 333 4.31 18.82 20.93
CA GLU A 333 3.30 17.76 21.14
C GLU A 333 3.01 16.98 19.85
N ARG A 334 3.11 17.67 18.71
CA ARG A 334 2.95 17.08 17.37
C ARG A 334 4.10 16.14 16.99
N GLU A 335 5.36 16.51 17.27
CA GLU A 335 6.52 15.64 17.00
C GLU A 335 6.47 14.38 17.85
N ARG A 336 6.06 14.53 19.12
CA ARG A 336 5.82 13.37 19.98
C ARG A 336 4.71 12.47 19.43
N SER A 337 3.60 13.05 18.98
CA SER A 337 2.51 12.28 18.37
C SER A 337 2.95 11.55 17.09
N MET A 338 3.81 12.18 16.27
CA MET A 338 4.42 11.53 15.10
C MET A 338 5.34 10.37 15.50
N LEU A 339 6.14 10.52 16.56
CA LEU A 339 6.95 9.44 17.10
C LEU A 339 6.07 8.27 17.54
N ASP A 340 5.05 8.52 18.34
CA ASP A 340 4.17 7.48 18.88
C ASP A 340 3.45 6.73 17.75
N ASN A 341 2.99 7.45 16.72
CA ASN A 341 2.42 6.86 15.51
C ASN A 341 3.44 5.98 14.76
N PHE A 342 4.66 6.46 14.55
CA PHE A 342 5.73 5.69 13.91
C PHE A 342 6.11 4.45 14.71
N MET A 343 6.14 4.53 16.05
CA MET A 343 6.43 3.38 16.91
C MET A 343 5.39 2.27 16.79
N HIS A 344 4.12 2.60 16.51
CA HIS A 344 3.10 1.59 16.18
C HIS A 344 3.41 0.87 14.86
N LEU A 345 3.85 1.58 13.81
CA LEU A 345 4.32 0.95 12.57
C LEU A 345 5.51 0.02 12.83
N ILE A 346 6.47 0.44 13.65
CA ILE A 346 7.65 -0.38 14.00
C ILE A 346 7.25 -1.61 14.80
N ALA A 347 6.36 -1.48 15.78
CA ALA A 347 5.87 -2.61 16.58
C ALA A 347 5.16 -3.65 15.70
N ALA A 348 4.24 -3.21 14.84
CA ALA A 348 3.56 -4.08 13.88
C ALA A 348 4.56 -4.78 12.93
N THR A 349 5.53 -4.03 12.40
CA THR A 349 6.58 -4.57 11.51
C THR A 349 7.39 -5.66 12.20
N LYS A 350 7.77 -5.46 13.48
CA LYS A 350 8.52 -6.46 14.27
C LYS A 350 7.67 -7.69 14.54
N LEU A 351 6.40 -7.53 14.94
CA LEU A 351 5.47 -8.64 15.20
C LEU A 351 5.25 -9.50 13.96
N ALA A 352 4.99 -8.88 12.81
CA ALA A 352 4.82 -9.55 11.52
C ALA A 352 6.09 -10.31 11.07
N SER A 353 7.26 -9.86 11.52
CA SER A 353 8.57 -10.45 11.19
C SER A 353 9.06 -11.46 12.23
N MET A 354 8.25 -11.86 13.21
CA MET A 354 8.64 -12.88 14.18
C MET A 354 8.72 -14.27 13.54
N ARG A 355 9.61 -15.12 14.05
CA ARG A 355 9.77 -16.53 13.59
C ARG A 355 8.67 -17.46 14.11
N THR A 356 7.86 -17.00 15.05
CA THR A 356 6.72 -17.73 15.60
C THR A 356 5.51 -16.81 15.59
N MET A 357 4.33 -17.38 15.35
CA MET A 357 3.09 -16.62 15.22
C MET A 357 2.03 -17.26 16.12
N THR A 358 1.42 -16.45 16.97
CA THR A 358 0.40 -16.85 17.94
C THR A 358 -0.80 -15.93 17.82
N GLN A 359 -1.97 -16.37 18.28
CA GLN A 359 -3.17 -15.54 18.22
C GLN A 359 -3.00 -14.19 18.96
N ALA A 360 -2.29 -14.19 20.09
CA ALA A 360 -1.96 -12.97 20.82
C ALA A 360 -1.14 -11.99 19.97
N ARG A 361 -0.12 -12.48 19.25
CA ARG A 361 0.69 -11.62 18.36
C ARG A 361 -0.08 -11.11 17.17
N VAL A 362 -1.02 -11.90 16.65
CA VAL A 362 -1.92 -11.47 15.58
C VAL A 362 -2.79 -10.31 16.08
N GLN A 363 -3.30 -10.39 17.32
CA GLN A 363 -4.06 -9.32 17.93
C GLN A 363 -3.20 -8.07 18.18
N ASP A 364 -2.01 -8.22 18.78
CA ASP A 364 -1.08 -7.11 19.00
C ASP A 364 -0.72 -6.41 17.67
N PHE A 365 -0.53 -7.20 16.60
CA PHE A 365 -0.30 -6.68 15.26
C PHE A 365 -1.51 -5.88 14.75
N LYS A 366 -2.73 -6.42 14.87
CA LYS A 366 -3.97 -5.73 14.49
C LYS A 366 -4.07 -4.39 15.22
N ASP A 367 -3.88 -4.39 16.53
CA ASP A 367 -4.01 -3.21 17.38
C ASP A 367 -2.98 -2.13 17.02
N HIS A 368 -1.71 -2.51 16.84
CA HIS A 368 -0.67 -1.57 16.43
C HIS A 368 -0.91 -1.02 15.03
N MET A 369 -1.31 -1.84 14.07
CA MET A 369 -1.60 -1.36 12.73
C MET A 369 -2.80 -0.40 12.71
N LEU A 370 -3.89 -0.70 13.44
CA LEU A 370 -5.05 0.20 13.51
C LEU A 370 -4.71 1.54 14.15
N ARG A 371 -3.93 1.55 15.24
CA ARG A 371 -3.45 2.81 15.85
C ARG A 371 -2.53 3.58 14.92
N TYR A 372 -1.70 2.89 14.15
CA TYR A 372 -0.86 3.51 13.13
C TYR A 372 -1.71 4.17 12.03
N LEU A 373 -2.69 3.46 11.47
CA LEU A 373 -3.58 4.01 10.44
C LEU A 373 -4.43 5.17 10.96
N GLN A 374 -4.95 5.09 12.18
CA GLN A 374 -5.69 6.18 12.83
C GLN A 374 -4.80 7.41 12.98
N GLY A 375 -3.59 7.27 13.51
CA GLY A 375 -2.67 8.39 13.65
C GLY A 375 -2.21 8.96 12.30
N LEU A 376 -2.18 8.17 11.21
CA LEU A 376 -1.97 8.73 9.86
C LEU A 376 -3.12 9.65 9.45
N LEU A 377 -4.37 9.25 9.67
CA LEU A 377 -5.56 10.05 9.34
C LEU A 377 -5.61 11.34 10.16
N ASP A 378 -5.23 11.28 11.43
CA ASP A 378 -5.28 12.42 12.36
C ASP A 378 -4.12 13.39 12.14
N LEU A 379 -2.90 12.87 12.02
CA LEU A 379 -1.70 13.69 11.90
C LEU A 379 -1.49 14.20 10.47
N PHE A 380 -1.93 13.43 9.46
CA PHE A 380 -1.67 13.71 8.05
C PHE A 380 -2.95 13.65 7.18
N PRO A 381 -3.99 14.47 7.46
CA PRO A 381 -5.30 14.39 6.78
C PRO A 381 -5.26 14.68 5.26
N GLY A 382 -4.13 15.17 4.74
CA GLY A 382 -3.89 15.37 3.30
C GLY A 382 -3.33 14.15 2.58
N ILE A 383 -2.92 13.10 3.30
CA ILE A 383 -2.23 11.94 2.75
C ILE A 383 -3.21 10.77 2.70
N PRO A 384 -3.61 10.30 1.50
CA PRO A 384 -4.50 9.15 1.40
C PRO A 384 -3.77 7.88 1.87
N LEU A 385 -4.49 7.00 2.55
CA LEU A 385 -4.02 5.65 2.80
C LEU A 385 -3.80 4.92 1.46
N THR A 386 -2.78 4.07 1.40
CA THR A 386 -2.40 3.38 0.18
C THR A 386 -2.96 1.95 0.14
N PRO A 387 -3.14 1.36 -1.06
CA PRO A 387 -3.48 -0.05 -1.19
C PRO A 387 -2.53 -0.98 -0.42
N ASN A 388 -1.24 -0.66 -0.32
CA ASN A 388 -0.28 -1.43 0.47
C ASN A 388 -0.63 -1.43 1.96
N LEU A 389 -0.89 -0.23 2.54
CA LEU A 389 -1.29 -0.09 3.94
C LEU A 389 -2.55 -0.91 4.23
N HIS A 390 -3.56 -0.81 3.37
CA HIS A 390 -4.78 -1.59 3.49
C HIS A 390 -4.53 -3.11 3.37
N ASN A 391 -3.80 -3.57 2.34
CA ASN A 391 -3.53 -4.99 2.17
C ASN A 391 -2.74 -5.57 3.35
N THR A 392 -1.84 -4.81 3.98
CA THR A 392 -1.11 -5.28 5.17
C THR A 392 -2.00 -5.52 6.39
N MET A 393 -3.20 -4.93 6.46
CA MET A 393 -4.18 -5.29 7.50
C MET A 393 -4.69 -6.73 7.35
N HIS A 394 -4.75 -7.26 6.13
CA HIS A 394 -5.15 -8.65 5.89
C HIS A 394 -4.10 -9.68 6.31
N LEU A 395 -2.91 -9.25 6.76
CA LEU A 395 -1.98 -10.14 7.45
C LEU A 395 -2.63 -10.76 8.70
N VAL A 396 -3.59 -10.07 9.33
CA VAL A 396 -4.41 -10.59 10.43
C VAL A 396 -5.14 -11.88 10.03
N ASP A 397 -5.65 -11.95 8.79
CA ASP A 397 -6.35 -13.13 8.26
C ASP A 397 -5.38 -14.21 7.75
N ILE A 398 -4.18 -13.81 7.32
CA ILE A 398 -3.18 -14.69 6.69
C ILE A 398 -2.36 -15.44 7.74
N PHE A 399 -1.97 -14.77 8.83
CA PHE A 399 -1.13 -15.36 9.88
C PHE A 399 -1.70 -16.65 10.50
N PRO A 400 -3.01 -16.75 10.82
CA PRO A 400 -3.57 -17.99 11.36
C PRO A 400 -3.51 -19.18 10.39
N ARG A 401 -3.47 -18.92 9.07
CA ARG A 401 -3.50 -19.95 8.03
C ARG A 401 -2.12 -20.43 7.62
N PHE A 402 -1.20 -19.49 7.40
CA PHE A 402 0.13 -19.78 6.87
C PHE A 402 1.25 -19.64 7.90
N GLY A 403 0.93 -19.22 9.12
CA GLY A 403 1.90 -19.02 10.18
C GLY A 403 2.86 -17.85 9.90
N PRO A 404 4.09 -17.90 10.42
CA PRO A 404 5.07 -16.82 10.30
C PRO A 404 5.43 -16.44 8.87
N SER A 405 5.50 -15.14 8.57
CA SER A 405 5.85 -14.59 7.24
C SER A 405 7.18 -15.06 6.67
N HIS A 406 8.11 -15.50 7.53
CA HIS A 406 9.39 -16.10 7.11
C HIS A 406 9.23 -17.27 6.14
N GLY A 407 8.15 -18.04 6.24
CA GLY A 407 7.89 -19.18 5.37
C GLY A 407 7.33 -18.82 4.00
N TRP A 408 6.83 -17.60 3.80
CA TRP A 408 6.08 -17.22 2.60
C TRP A 408 6.37 -15.79 2.13
N ARG A 409 7.63 -15.36 2.25
CA ARG A 409 8.11 -14.05 1.81
C ARG A 409 9.07 -14.15 0.64
N CYS A 410 9.09 -13.14 -0.24
CA CYS A 410 9.72 -13.24 -1.56
C CYS A 410 11.27 -13.19 -1.59
N TRP A 411 11.97 -12.95 -0.48
CA TRP A 411 13.44 -12.82 -0.45
C TRP A 411 14.22 -13.94 -1.15
N ALA A 412 13.73 -15.18 -1.08
CA ALA A 412 14.41 -16.33 -1.67
C ALA A 412 14.39 -16.30 -3.21
N PHE A 413 13.46 -15.54 -3.80
CA PHE A 413 13.19 -15.49 -5.23
C PHE A 413 13.76 -14.25 -5.92
N GLU A 414 14.25 -13.24 -5.17
CA GLU A 414 14.85 -12.01 -5.73
C GLU A 414 16.37 -12.13 -6.02
N ARG A 415 16.98 -13.28 -5.76
CA ARG A 415 18.44 -13.49 -5.90
C ARG A 415 18.84 -14.26 -7.16
N TRP A 416 17.94 -14.41 -8.13
CA TRP A 416 18.15 -15.24 -9.32
C TRP A 416 17.84 -14.47 -10.59
#